data_AF-A0A4Y9N6F8-F1
#
_entry.id   AF-A0A4Y9N6F8-F1
#
_cell.length_a   1.000
_cell.length_b   1.000
_cell.length_c   1.000
_cell.angle_alpha   90.00
_cell.angle_beta   90.00
_cell.angle_gamma   90.00
#
_symmetry.space_group_name_H-M   'P 1'
#
loop_
_entity.id
_entity.type
_entity.pdbx_description
1 polymer ?
#
loop_
_entity_poly.entity_id
_entity_poly.type
_entity_poly.pdbx_seq_one_letter_code
_entity_poly.pdbx_strand_id
1 'polypeptide(L)'
;MTRRERGPMHLRNGGHGYGLVTKLLHWLTVAAILVQFVVGYRMDVDDTFDREDDQLDADADRMEEEAEGQGEAAEEAAEAEIEAREDALDAREDDGPASVFSDVITGDAFADGLSLPELHVVLGLFVLLLALLRLGWRRTTPLPPWAEHLSAGERRLEGGLEKVLLALLFVVPASGLLLVAAGDGWLPLHVTAQIAFLLAIALHVALVLSHTVVRRNRHLARML
;
A
#
# COMPACT_ATOMS: atom_id res chain seq x y z
N MET A 1 22.42 40.11 4.94
CA MET A 1 22.47 38.69 4.53
C MET A 1 23.11 37.88 5.65
N THR A 2 22.32 37.32 6.56
CA THR A 2 22.82 36.49 7.66
C THR A 2 23.00 35.05 7.15
N ARG A 3 24.27 34.63 7.04
CA ARG A 3 24.65 33.25 6.77
C ARG A 3 24.12 32.40 7.92
N ARG A 4 23.03 31.66 7.70
CA ARG A 4 22.52 30.66 8.64
C ARG A 4 23.60 29.59 8.73
N GLU A 5 24.45 29.65 9.74
CA GLU A 5 25.36 28.56 10.08
C GLU A 5 24.46 27.36 10.42
N ARG A 6 24.32 26.43 9.46
CA ARG A 6 23.67 25.16 9.73
C ARG A 6 24.61 24.44 10.69
N GLY A 7 24.21 24.35 11.96
CA GLY A 7 24.89 23.50 12.93
C GLY A 7 25.08 22.09 12.38
N PRO A 8 26.05 21.32 12.91
CA PRO A 8 26.39 20.00 12.38
C PRO A 8 25.14 19.13 12.24
N MET A 9 24.92 18.51 11.08
CA MET A 9 23.78 17.61 10.89
C MET A 9 23.97 16.36 11.75
N HIS A 10 23.17 16.22 12.80
CA HIS A 10 23.21 15.05 13.67
C HIS A 10 22.56 13.85 12.98
N LEU A 11 23.35 12.85 12.60
CA LEU A 11 22.86 11.66 11.90
C LEU A 11 22.02 10.74 12.81
N ARG A 12 22.42 10.63 14.08
CA ARG A 12 21.78 9.78 15.10
C ARG A 12 20.94 10.61 16.06
N ASN A 13 20.03 9.93 16.77
CA ASN A 13 19.25 10.55 17.83
C ASN A 13 20.14 10.91 19.02
N GLY A 14 19.72 11.91 19.79
CA GLY A 14 20.41 12.32 21.01
C GLY A 14 19.57 13.29 21.84
N GLY A 15 20.21 14.00 22.77
CA GLY A 15 19.55 15.02 23.59
C GLY A 15 18.94 16.17 22.78
N HIS A 16 19.43 16.39 21.55
CA HIS A 16 18.88 17.36 20.60
C HIS A 16 17.60 16.88 19.87
N GLY A 17 17.14 15.65 20.10
CA GLY A 17 15.97 15.08 19.44
C GLY A 17 16.32 14.02 18.37
N TYR A 18 15.43 13.87 17.39
CA TYR A 18 15.58 12.90 16.30
C TYR A 18 16.70 13.31 15.34
N GLY A 19 17.55 12.34 14.98
CA GLY A 19 18.60 12.51 13.98
C GLY A 19 18.08 12.41 12.54
N LEU A 20 18.92 12.80 11.57
CA LEU A 20 18.57 12.82 10.15
C LEU A 20 18.09 11.46 9.64
N VAL A 21 18.78 10.37 9.99
CA VAL A 21 18.43 9.02 9.49
C VAL A 21 17.04 8.60 9.96
N THR A 22 16.70 8.87 11.21
CA THR A 22 15.36 8.57 11.73
C THR A 22 14.28 9.37 11.03
N LYS A 23 14.52 10.67 10.76
CA LYS A 23 13.58 11.51 10.02
C LYS A 23 13.42 11.04 8.57
N LEU A 24 14.51 10.73 7.89
CA LEU A 24 14.48 10.22 6.52
C LEU A 24 13.70 8.92 6.42
N LEU A 25 14.03 7.92 7.26
CA LEU A 25 13.28 6.67 7.31
C LEU A 25 11.82 6.90 7.68
N HIS A 26 11.52 7.87 8.55
CA HIS A 26 10.15 8.26 8.86
C HIS A 26 9.38 8.72 7.62
N TRP A 27 9.87 9.75 6.94
CA TRP A 27 9.19 10.36 5.81
C TRP A 27 9.19 9.49 4.55
N LEU A 28 10.22 8.69 4.32
CA LEU A 28 10.22 7.70 3.25
C LEU A 28 9.11 6.66 3.46
N THR A 29 8.94 6.16 4.69
CA THR A 29 7.83 5.25 5.00
C THR A 29 6.48 5.93 4.82
N VAL A 30 6.32 7.18 5.25
CA VAL A 30 5.06 7.92 5.06
C VAL A 30 4.75 8.07 3.57
N ALA A 31 5.74 8.47 2.75
CA ALA A 31 5.56 8.60 1.31
C ALA A 31 5.23 7.25 0.66
N ALA A 32 5.94 6.18 1.02
CA ALA A 32 5.68 4.84 0.51
C ALA A 32 4.26 4.35 0.87
N ILE A 33 3.81 4.53 2.12
CA ILE A 33 2.45 4.17 2.54
C ILE A 33 1.41 4.99 1.78
N LEU A 34 1.65 6.29 1.57
CA LEU A 34 0.71 7.14 0.84
C LEU A 34 0.55 6.67 -0.61
N VAL A 35 1.66 6.35 -1.28
CA VAL A 35 1.64 5.80 -2.64
C VAL A 35 0.96 4.42 -2.64
N GLN A 36 1.32 3.52 -1.70
CA GLN A 36 0.67 2.21 -1.54
C GLN A 36 -0.84 2.34 -1.42
N PHE A 37 -1.31 3.27 -0.58
CA PHE A 37 -2.74 3.49 -0.36
C PHE A 37 -3.45 3.99 -1.62
N VAL A 38 -2.84 4.93 -2.36
CA VAL A 38 -3.40 5.42 -3.63
C VAL A 38 -3.45 4.30 -4.67
N VAL A 39 -2.39 3.50 -4.79
CA VAL A 39 -2.35 2.36 -5.73
C VAL A 39 -3.40 1.31 -5.34
N GLY A 40 -3.47 0.92 -4.07
CA GLY A 40 -4.49 -0.02 -3.59
C GLY A 40 -5.92 0.48 -3.77
N TYR A 41 -6.17 1.78 -3.54
CA TYR A 41 -7.48 2.39 -3.80
C TYR A 41 -7.82 2.43 -5.29
N ARG A 42 -6.83 2.61 -6.17
CA ARG A 42 -7.06 2.53 -7.63
C ARG A 42 -7.44 1.11 -8.04
N MET A 43 -6.78 0.08 -7.51
CA MET A 43 -7.16 -1.32 -7.80
C MET A 43 -8.61 -1.62 -7.39
N ASP A 44 -9.03 -1.20 -6.20
CA ASP A 44 -10.40 -1.41 -5.69
C ASP A 44 -11.49 -0.66 -6.50
N VAL A 45 -11.11 0.40 -7.23
CA VAL A 45 -12.03 1.21 -8.05
C VAL A 45 -11.94 0.87 -9.55
N ASP A 46 -10.80 0.32 -9.96
CA ASP A 46 -10.45 -0.03 -11.32
C ASP A 46 -10.24 -1.54 -11.44
N ASP A 47 -11.12 -2.37 -10.87
CA ASP A 47 -11.05 -3.81 -11.15
C ASP A 47 -11.10 -3.97 -12.67
N THR A 48 -9.94 -4.27 -13.22
CA THR A 48 -9.67 -4.03 -14.65
C THR A 48 -10.39 -5.10 -15.45
N PHE A 49 -10.49 -6.28 -14.84
CA PHE A 49 -11.32 -7.39 -15.28
C PHE A 49 -12.80 -7.03 -15.26
N ASP A 50 -13.36 -6.44 -14.19
CA ASP A 50 -14.77 -5.99 -14.17
C ASP A 50 -15.12 -5.07 -15.36
N ARG A 51 -14.20 -4.18 -15.78
CA ARG A 51 -14.44 -3.30 -16.94
C ARG A 51 -14.26 -3.97 -18.28
N GLU A 52 -13.40 -4.97 -18.36
CA GLU A 52 -13.20 -5.76 -19.57
C GLU A 52 -14.37 -6.74 -19.77
N ASP A 53 -14.88 -7.29 -18.66
CA ASP A 53 -16.11 -8.09 -18.56
C ASP A 53 -17.34 -7.26 -18.97
N ASP A 54 -17.57 -6.09 -18.37
CA ASP A 54 -18.65 -5.16 -18.76
C ASP A 54 -18.60 -4.79 -20.27
N GLN A 55 -17.40 -4.67 -20.83
CA GLN A 55 -17.22 -4.38 -22.26
C GLN A 55 -17.51 -5.60 -23.14
N LEU A 56 -17.12 -6.78 -22.67
CA LEU A 56 -17.35 -8.04 -23.35
C LEU A 56 -18.85 -8.36 -23.38
N ASP A 57 -19.56 -8.17 -22.27
CA ASP A 57 -21.03 -8.25 -22.18
C ASP A 57 -21.69 -7.31 -23.20
N ALA A 58 -21.26 -6.04 -23.24
CA ALA A 58 -21.80 -5.07 -24.19
C ALA A 58 -21.43 -5.38 -25.66
N ASP A 59 -20.35 -6.12 -25.90
CA ASP A 59 -19.96 -6.64 -27.21
C ASP A 59 -20.80 -7.88 -27.58
N ALA A 60 -21.04 -8.77 -26.62
CA ALA A 60 -21.86 -9.97 -26.75
C ALA A 60 -23.30 -9.61 -27.12
N ASP A 61 -23.94 -8.70 -26.37
CA ASP A 61 -25.28 -8.18 -26.66
C ASP A 61 -25.41 -7.68 -28.12
N ARG A 62 -24.39 -6.97 -28.62
CA ARG A 62 -24.40 -6.49 -30.01
C ARG A 62 -24.24 -7.61 -31.02
N MET A 63 -23.38 -8.59 -30.74
CA MET A 63 -23.17 -9.73 -31.64
C MET A 63 -24.42 -10.60 -31.73
N GLU A 64 -25.12 -10.80 -30.61
CA GLU A 64 -26.43 -11.46 -30.57
C GLU A 64 -27.48 -10.68 -31.37
N GLU A 65 -27.61 -9.36 -31.16
CA GLU A 65 -28.53 -8.51 -31.93
C GLU A 65 -28.24 -8.53 -33.44
N GLU A 66 -26.96 -8.55 -33.85
CA GLU A 66 -26.57 -8.62 -35.25
C GLU A 66 -26.89 -10.00 -35.86
N ALA A 67 -26.70 -11.08 -35.10
CA ALA A 67 -27.00 -12.44 -35.55
C ALA A 67 -28.52 -12.71 -35.60
N GLU A 68 -29.31 -12.01 -34.79
CA GLU A 68 -30.76 -12.19 -34.69
C GLU A 68 -31.44 -11.99 -36.06
N GLY A 69 -32.08 -13.06 -36.54
CA GLY A 69 -32.77 -13.05 -37.84
C GLY A 69 -31.87 -13.27 -39.07
N GLN A 70 -30.57 -13.50 -38.91
CA GLN A 70 -29.66 -13.96 -39.97
C GLN A 70 -29.64 -15.50 -40.13
N GLY A 71 -30.23 -16.22 -39.17
CA GLY A 71 -30.42 -17.67 -39.18
C GLY A 71 -29.50 -18.40 -38.21
N GLU A 72 -29.85 -19.66 -37.92
CA GLU A 72 -29.26 -20.49 -36.85
C GLU A 72 -27.73 -20.62 -36.94
N ALA A 73 -27.18 -20.68 -38.16
CA ALA A 73 -25.72 -20.77 -38.35
C ALA A 73 -24.96 -19.47 -38.02
N ALA A 74 -25.62 -18.31 -38.09
CA ALA A 74 -25.03 -17.02 -37.71
C ALA A 74 -25.09 -16.82 -36.19
N GLU A 75 -26.19 -17.24 -35.56
CA GLU A 75 -26.35 -17.26 -34.10
C GLU A 75 -25.30 -18.19 -33.45
N GLU A 76 -25.14 -19.42 -33.95
CA GLU A 76 -24.13 -20.37 -33.43
C GLU A 76 -22.69 -19.86 -33.60
N ALA A 77 -22.41 -19.10 -34.66
CA ALA A 77 -21.09 -18.51 -34.88
C ALA A 77 -20.82 -17.33 -33.93
N ALA A 78 -21.84 -16.54 -33.59
CA ALA A 78 -21.75 -15.45 -32.63
C ALA A 78 -21.55 -15.99 -31.21
N GLU A 79 -22.36 -16.98 -30.80
CA GLU A 79 -22.23 -17.65 -29.50
C GLU A 79 -20.83 -18.24 -29.30
N ALA A 80 -20.28 -18.94 -30.32
CA ALA A 80 -18.94 -19.51 -30.24
C ALA A 80 -17.83 -18.46 -30.14
N GLU A 81 -18.02 -17.26 -30.72
CA GLU A 81 -17.05 -16.17 -30.58
C GLU A 81 -17.15 -15.47 -29.22
N ILE A 82 -18.36 -15.33 -28.67
CA ILE A 82 -18.59 -14.83 -27.30
C ILE A 82 -17.91 -15.77 -26.31
N GLU A 83 -18.22 -17.07 -26.36
CA GLU A 83 -17.65 -18.09 -25.46
C GLU A 83 -16.12 -18.10 -25.53
N ALA A 84 -15.53 -18.01 -26.73
CA ALA A 84 -14.08 -17.96 -26.89
C ALA A 84 -13.42 -16.69 -26.30
N ARG A 85 -14.15 -15.56 -26.27
CA ARG A 85 -13.66 -14.32 -25.67
C ARG A 85 -13.80 -14.36 -24.14
N GLU A 86 -14.91 -14.88 -23.63
CA GLU A 86 -15.14 -15.12 -22.19
C GLU A 86 -14.06 -16.05 -21.64
N ASP A 87 -13.86 -17.22 -22.25
CA ASP A 87 -12.82 -18.18 -21.87
C ASP A 87 -11.41 -17.56 -21.85
N ALA A 88 -11.13 -16.65 -22.77
CA ALA A 88 -9.84 -15.95 -22.84
C ALA A 88 -9.69 -14.86 -21.77
N LEU A 89 -10.78 -14.22 -21.35
CA LEU A 89 -10.79 -13.27 -20.25
C LEU A 89 -10.60 -13.99 -18.92
N ASP A 90 -11.38 -15.04 -18.67
CA ASP A 90 -11.33 -15.91 -17.49
C ASP A 90 -9.94 -16.52 -17.31
N ALA A 91 -9.33 -17.03 -18.39
CA ALA A 91 -7.99 -17.59 -18.33
C ALA A 91 -6.91 -16.57 -17.91
N ARG A 92 -7.10 -15.27 -18.20
CA ARG A 92 -6.18 -14.22 -17.74
C ARG A 92 -6.47 -13.75 -16.32
N GLU A 93 -7.72 -13.85 -15.88
CA GLU A 93 -8.12 -13.55 -14.50
C GLU A 93 -7.51 -14.60 -13.53
N ASP A 94 -7.60 -15.89 -13.88
CA ASP A 94 -7.21 -17.02 -13.03
C ASP A 94 -5.68 -17.15 -12.84
N ASP A 95 -4.88 -16.59 -13.76
CA ASP A 95 -3.42 -16.49 -13.63
C ASP A 95 -2.97 -15.39 -12.64
N GLY A 96 -3.88 -14.53 -12.17
CA GLY A 96 -3.60 -13.18 -11.65
C GLY A 96 -2.68 -13.05 -10.41
N PRO A 97 -2.86 -13.80 -9.30
CA PRO A 97 -2.09 -13.51 -8.09
C PRO A 97 -0.67 -14.12 -8.13
N ALA A 98 -0.57 -15.41 -8.44
CA ALA A 98 0.69 -16.15 -8.35
C ALA A 98 1.68 -15.80 -9.48
N SER A 99 1.18 -15.50 -10.69
CA SER A 99 2.01 -15.03 -11.82
C SER A 99 2.64 -13.67 -11.51
N VAL A 100 1.90 -12.72 -10.95
CA VAL A 100 2.40 -11.39 -10.55
C VAL A 100 3.60 -11.48 -9.63
N PHE A 101 3.58 -12.40 -8.65
CA PHE A 101 4.74 -12.62 -7.79
C PHE A 101 5.93 -13.25 -8.53
N SER A 102 5.67 -14.20 -9.43
CA SER A 102 6.69 -14.81 -10.27
C SER A 102 7.36 -13.78 -11.19
N ASP A 103 6.58 -12.97 -11.89
CA ASP A 103 7.04 -11.99 -12.88
C ASP A 103 7.87 -10.86 -12.26
N VAL A 104 7.52 -10.43 -11.05
CA VAL A 104 8.34 -9.48 -10.27
C VAL A 104 9.69 -10.09 -9.90
N ILE A 105 9.75 -11.40 -9.64
CA ILE A 105 10.99 -12.11 -9.27
C ILE A 105 11.84 -12.45 -10.49
N THR A 106 11.24 -12.90 -11.59
CA THR A 106 11.93 -13.22 -12.85
C THR A 106 12.39 -11.96 -13.58
N GLY A 107 11.73 -10.83 -13.33
CA GLY A 107 12.05 -9.53 -13.89
C GLY A 107 11.26 -9.18 -15.15
N ASP A 108 10.36 -10.05 -15.60
CA ASP A 108 9.52 -9.86 -16.79
C ASP A 108 8.51 -8.71 -16.60
N ALA A 109 8.08 -8.45 -15.37
CA ALA A 109 7.24 -7.29 -15.01
C ALA A 109 7.83 -5.93 -15.43
N PHE A 110 9.16 -5.81 -15.51
CA PHE A 110 9.82 -4.57 -15.92
C PHE A 110 9.98 -4.44 -17.44
N ALA A 111 9.79 -5.52 -18.20
CA ALA A 111 9.94 -5.55 -19.65
C ALA A 111 8.68 -5.03 -20.37
N ASP A 112 7.49 -5.43 -19.90
CA ASP A 112 6.20 -5.09 -20.53
C ASP A 112 5.49 -3.89 -19.87
N GLY A 113 5.99 -3.42 -18.72
CA GLY A 113 5.47 -2.28 -17.98
C GLY A 113 4.68 -2.71 -16.74
N LEU A 114 4.81 -1.95 -15.66
CA LEU A 114 4.23 -2.33 -14.36
C LEU A 114 2.71 -2.15 -14.33
N SER A 115 1.99 -3.26 -14.15
CA SER A 115 0.56 -3.24 -13.85
C SER A 115 0.28 -2.65 -12.46
N LEU A 116 -0.97 -2.23 -12.19
CA LEU A 116 -1.35 -1.71 -10.87
C LEU A 116 -1.15 -2.74 -9.74
N PRO A 117 -1.53 -4.04 -9.89
CA PRO A 117 -1.25 -5.07 -8.89
C PRO A 117 0.24 -5.32 -8.66
N GLU A 118 1.05 -5.41 -9.73
CA GLU A 118 2.51 -5.56 -9.60
C GLU A 118 3.13 -4.39 -8.85
N LEU A 119 2.72 -3.16 -9.20
CA LEU A 119 3.19 -1.96 -8.51
C LEU A 119 2.82 -2.00 -7.03
N HIS A 120 1.61 -2.48 -6.68
CA HIS A 120 1.18 -2.67 -5.29
C HIS A 120 2.08 -3.67 -4.55
N VAL A 121 2.41 -4.82 -5.17
CA VAL A 121 3.29 -5.84 -4.58
C VAL A 121 4.71 -5.31 -4.40
N VAL A 122 5.29 -4.67 -5.43
CA VAL A 122 6.65 -4.10 -5.39
C VAL A 122 6.76 -3.00 -4.34
N LEU A 123 5.77 -2.10 -4.24
CA LEU A 123 5.72 -1.08 -3.20
C LEU A 123 5.55 -1.72 -1.81
N GLY A 124 4.77 -2.81 -1.69
CA GLY A 124 4.62 -3.57 -0.45
C GLY A 124 5.93 -4.17 0.04
N LEU A 125 6.72 -4.77 -0.88
CA LEU A 125 8.07 -5.26 -0.60
C LEU A 125 9.03 -4.13 -0.21
N PHE A 126 8.92 -2.98 -0.85
CA PHE A 126 9.70 -1.79 -0.49
C PHE A 126 9.35 -1.27 0.91
N VAL A 127 8.06 -1.24 1.27
CA VAL A 127 7.61 -0.91 2.64
C VAL A 127 8.15 -1.90 3.65
N LEU A 128 8.16 -3.21 3.34
CA LEU A 128 8.72 -4.25 4.20
C LEU A 128 10.24 -4.05 4.40
N LEU A 129 10.98 -3.71 3.34
CA LEU A 129 12.39 -3.33 3.44
C LEU A 129 12.59 -2.11 4.35
N LEU A 130 11.80 -1.05 4.18
CA LEU A 130 11.83 0.12 5.06
C LEU A 130 11.51 -0.26 6.51
N ALA A 131 10.56 -1.17 6.74
CA ALA A 131 10.24 -1.67 8.07
C ALA A 131 11.42 -2.39 8.73
N LEU A 132 12.13 -3.25 7.98
CA LEU A 132 13.38 -3.89 8.43
C LEU A 132 14.46 -2.87 8.77
N LEU A 133 14.70 -1.90 7.88
CA LEU A 133 15.67 -0.82 8.11
C LEU A 133 15.33 0.00 9.36
N ARG A 134 14.05 0.31 9.56
CA ARG A 134 13.59 1.02 10.76
C ARG A 134 13.76 0.19 12.02
N LEU A 135 13.42 -1.09 11.99
CA LEU A 135 13.59 -1.99 13.12
C LEU A 135 15.08 -2.12 13.48
N GLY A 136 15.96 -2.31 12.49
CA GLY A 136 17.41 -2.36 12.68
C GLY A 136 17.97 -1.04 13.22
N TRP A 137 17.54 0.09 12.67
CA TRP A 137 17.95 1.41 13.14
C TRP A 137 17.49 1.67 14.57
N ARG A 138 16.26 1.29 14.90
CA ARG A 138 15.70 1.41 16.25
C ARG A 138 16.44 0.55 17.27
N ARG A 139 16.90 -0.63 16.89
CA ARG A 139 17.70 -1.51 17.77
C ARG A 139 19.08 -0.92 18.10
N THR A 140 19.62 -0.05 17.23
CA THR A 140 20.98 0.51 17.36
C THR A 140 21.02 1.98 17.76
N THR A 141 19.88 2.64 17.89
CA THR A 141 19.79 4.07 18.18
C THR A 141 18.76 4.33 19.28
N PRO A 142 19.14 4.94 20.42
CA PRO A 142 18.19 5.24 21.49
C PRO A 142 17.15 6.25 21.01
N LEU A 143 15.96 6.22 21.62
CA LEU A 143 14.97 7.26 21.38
C LEU A 143 15.39 8.57 22.08
N PRO A 144 15.11 9.73 21.47
CA PRO A 144 15.27 10.99 22.17
C PRO A 144 14.34 11.06 23.39
N PRO A 145 14.60 11.97 24.35
CA PRO A 145 13.73 12.15 25.50
C PRO A 145 12.29 12.50 25.08
N TRP A 146 11.33 12.10 25.92
CA TRP A 146 9.92 12.45 25.75
C TRP A 146 9.75 13.98 25.68
N ALA A 147 8.79 14.44 24.89
CA ALA A 147 8.43 15.85 24.92
C ALA A 147 7.84 16.20 26.30
N GLU A 148 8.29 17.32 26.86
CA GLU A 148 7.92 17.74 28.22
C GLU A 148 6.41 17.96 28.38
N HIS A 149 5.73 18.35 27.30
CA HIS A 149 4.30 18.66 27.28
C HIS A 149 3.39 17.41 27.16
N LEU A 150 3.95 16.20 27.08
CA LEU A 150 3.17 14.97 27.04
C LEU A 150 2.86 14.47 28.45
N SER A 151 1.58 14.26 28.74
CA SER A 151 1.11 13.61 29.95
C SER A 151 1.53 12.13 30.01
N ALA A 152 1.45 11.51 31.19
CA ALA A 152 1.78 10.10 31.34
C ALA A 152 0.89 9.17 30.48
N GLY A 153 -0.39 9.55 30.29
CA GLY A 153 -1.31 8.82 29.41
C GLY A 153 -0.91 8.93 27.94
N GLU A 154 -0.62 10.14 27.46
CA GLU A 154 -0.18 10.38 26.08
C GLU A 154 1.15 9.67 25.77
N ARG A 155 2.10 9.61 26.72
CA ARG A 155 3.35 8.85 26.55
C ARG A 155 3.11 7.34 26.41
N ARG A 156 2.18 6.79 27.19
CA ARG A 156 1.79 5.38 27.07
C ARG A 156 1.13 5.10 25.72
N LEU A 157 0.25 5.99 25.28
CA LEU A 157 -0.41 5.90 23.98
C LEU A 157 0.60 5.99 22.83
N GLU A 158 1.51 6.97 22.83
CA GLU A 158 2.55 7.13 21.81
C GLU A 158 3.46 5.88 21.76
N GLY A 159 3.89 5.38 22.92
CA GLY A 159 4.69 4.14 22.99
C GLY A 159 3.93 2.88 22.56
N GLY A 160 2.60 2.84 22.72
CA GLY A 160 1.74 1.77 22.21
C GLY A 160 1.58 1.84 20.69
N LEU A 161 1.19 3.01 20.18
CA LEU A 161 1.04 3.29 18.75
C LEU A 161 2.31 3.02 17.97
N GLU A 162 3.47 3.41 18.51
CA GLU A 162 4.76 3.14 17.89
C GLU A 162 4.99 1.63 17.65
N LYS A 163 4.66 0.78 18.63
CA LYS A 163 4.81 -0.68 18.51
C LYS A 163 3.78 -1.27 17.55
N VAL A 164 2.52 -0.81 17.64
CA VAL A 164 1.43 -1.27 16.77
C VAL A 164 1.73 -0.92 15.31
N LEU A 165 2.09 0.34 15.03
CA LEU A 165 2.46 0.78 13.69
C LEU A 165 3.69 0.05 13.17
N LEU A 166 4.72 -0.15 14.00
CA LEU A 166 5.91 -0.90 13.59
C LEU A 166 5.57 -2.37 13.30
N ALA A 167 4.68 -3.00 14.06
CA ALA A 167 4.24 -4.37 13.79
C ALA A 167 3.40 -4.45 12.51
N LEU A 168 2.46 -3.51 12.31
CA LEU A 168 1.58 -3.49 11.14
C LEU A 168 2.33 -3.18 9.84
N LEU A 169 3.46 -2.47 9.90
CA LEU A 169 4.39 -2.35 8.77
C LEU A 169 4.95 -3.68 8.26
N PHE A 170 4.91 -4.75 9.07
CA PHE A 170 5.23 -6.12 8.63
C PHE A 170 3.97 -6.92 8.31
N VAL A 171 2.96 -6.85 9.19
CA VAL A 171 1.75 -7.68 9.08
C VAL A 171 0.99 -7.40 7.78
N VAL A 172 0.81 -6.13 7.39
CA VAL A 172 0.07 -5.76 6.17
C VAL A 172 0.74 -6.30 4.90
N PRO A 173 2.03 -6.03 4.63
CA PRO A 173 2.67 -6.59 3.43
C PRO A 173 2.83 -8.11 3.50
N ALA A 174 3.07 -8.69 4.69
CA ALA A 174 3.16 -10.16 4.82
C ALA A 174 1.82 -10.85 4.55
N SER A 175 0.70 -10.28 4.99
CA SER A 175 -0.62 -10.82 4.65
C SER A 175 -0.96 -10.63 3.16
N GLY A 176 -0.47 -9.57 2.52
CA GLY A 176 -0.61 -9.38 1.07
C GLY A 176 0.18 -10.40 0.26
N LEU A 177 1.42 -10.69 0.66
CA LEU A 177 2.20 -11.79 0.07
C LEU A 177 1.54 -13.15 0.28
N LEU A 178 0.91 -13.36 1.45
CA LEU A 178 0.16 -14.58 1.73
C LEU A 178 -1.09 -14.70 0.85
N LEU A 179 -1.83 -13.60 0.64
CA LEU A 179 -2.96 -13.53 -0.30
C LEU A 179 -2.51 -13.94 -1.70
N VAL A 180 -1.44 -13.33 -2.19
CA VAL A 180 -0.86 -13.64 -3.50
C VAL A 180 -0.40 -15.11 -3.61
N ALA A 181 0.22 -15.66 -2.56
CA ALA A 181 0.78 -17.00 -2.61
C ALA A 181 -0.22 -18.13 -2.33
N ALA A 182 -1.33 -17.84 -1.65
CA ALA A 182 -2.26 -18.85 -1.14
C ALA A 182 -3.73 -18.60 -1.51
N GLY A 183 -4.01 -17.60 -2.35
CA GLY A 183 -5.33 -17.30 -2.92
C GLY A 183 -6.26 -16.47 -2.02
N ASP A 184 -7.45 -16.18 -2.54
CA ASP A 184 -8.36 -15.14 -2.01
C ASP A 184 -8.96 -15.42 -0.64
N GLY A 185 -8.85 -16.65 -0.14
CA GLY A 185 -9.26 -16.99 1.24
C GLY A 185 -8.55 -16.13 2.31
N TRP A 186 -7.42 -15.50 1.98
CA TRP A 186 -6.68 -14.61 2.87
C TRP A 186 -7.02 -13.12 2.72
N LEU A 187 -7.89 -12.76 1.77
CA LEU A 187 -8.30 -11.38 1.53
C LEU A 187 -8.86 -10.70 2.80
N PRO A 188 -9.75 -11.34 3.60
CA PRO A 188 -10.27 -10.72 4.82
C PRO A 188 -9.17 -10.38 5.84
N LEU A 189 -8.11 -11.21 5.91
CA LEU A 189 -6.97 -10.96 6.79
C LEU A 189 -6.19 -9.72 6.34
N HIS A 190 -5.91 -9.61 5.03
CA HIS A 190 -5.19 -8.47 4.46
C HIS A 190 -5.96 -7.16 4.68
N VAL A 191 -7.25 -7.14 4.33
CA VAL A 191 -8.14 -5.99 4.53
C VAL A 191 -8.26 -5.61 6.01
N THR A 192 -8.44 -6.59 6.90
CA THR A 192 -8.52 -6.31 8.35
C THR A 192 -7.21 -5.71 8.89
N ALA A 193 -6.06 -6.22 8.46
CA ALA A 193 -4.77 -5.67 8.84
C ALA A 193 -4.59 -4.23 8.33
N GLN A 194 -5.03 -3.94 7.11
CA GLN A 194 -5.01 -2.60 6.52
C GLN A 194 -5.90 -1.63 7.29
N ILE A 195 -7.14 -2.00 7.61
CA ILE A 195 -8.05 -1.17 8.41
C ILE A 195 -7.43 -0.85 9.77
N ALA A 196 -6.90 -1.85 10.46
CA ALA A 196 -6.22 -1.65 11.74
C ALA A 196 -5.03 -0.69 11.60
N PHE A 197 -4.27 -0.78 10.52
CA PHE A 197 -3.14 0.10 10.24
C PHE A 197 -3.57 1.54 9.99
N LEU A 198 -4.60 1.76 9.18
CA LEU A 198 -5.16 3.07 8.90
C LEU A 198 -5.73 3.73 10.15
N LEU A 199 -6.43 2.98 11.00
CA LEU A 199 -6.91 3.47 12.30
C LEU A 199 -5.75 3.88 13.23
N ALA A 200 -4.69 3.07 13.28
CA ALA A 200 -3.50 3.41 14.05
C ALA A 200 -2.79 4.66 13.52
N ILE A 201 -2.69 4.83 12.19
CA ILE A 201 -2.16 6.02 11.55
C ILE A 201 -3.03 7.23 11.88
N ALA A 202 -4.35 7.11 11.75
CA ALA A 202 -5.29 8.19 12.04
C ALA A 202 -5.14 8.65 13.49
N LEU A 203 -5.03 7.73 14.45
CA LEU A 203 -4.81 8.06 15.85
C LEU A 203 -3.45 8.72 16.09
N HIS A 204 -2.39 8.23 15.45
CA HIS A 204 -1.06 8.84 15.51
C HIS A 204 -1.05 10.28 14.97
N VAL A 205 -1.64 10.49 13.79
CA VAL A 205 -1.74 11.80 13.15
C VAL A 205 -2.63 12.73 13.98
N ALA A 206 -3.75 12.25 14.51
CA ALA A 206 -4.65 13.03 15.36
C ALA A 206 -3.94 13.53 16.63
N LEU A 207 -3.12 12.69 17.28
CA LEU A 207 -2.30 13.09 18.41
C LEU A 207 -1.32 14.21 18.03
N VAL A 208 -0.58 14.03 16.93
CA VAL A 208 0.42 15.01 16.46
C VAL A 208 -0.25 16.34 16.07
N LEU A 209 -1.37 16.29 15.35
CA LEU A 209 -2.13 17.47 14.93
C LEU A 209 -2.79 18.18 16.11
N SER A 210 -3.35 17.44 17.07
CA SER A 210 -3.90 18.02 18.31
C SER A 210 -2.83 18.82 19.05
N HIS A 211 -1.63 18.28 19.20
CA HIS A 211 -0.54 19.02 19.84
C HIS A 211 0.02 20.16 18.98
N THR A 212 -0.04 20.07 17.66
CA THR A 212 0.53 21.09 16.77
C THR A 212 -0.44 22.25 16.55
N VAL A 213 -1.72 21.98 16.31
CA VAL A 213 -2.75 22.95 15.92
C VAL A 213 -3.55 23.43 17.14
N VAL A 214 -4.07 22.51 17.96
CA VAL A 214 -4.96 22.86 19.08
C VAL A 214 -4.15 23.35 20.27
N ARG A 215 -3.15 22.57 20.71
CA ARG A 215 -2.32 22.91 21.88
C ARG A 215 -1.10 23.77 21.55
N ARG A 216 -0.81 23.98 20.26
CA ARG A 216 0.31 24.83 19.76
C ARG A 216 1.71 24.47 20.31
N ASN A 217 1.91 23.22 20.69
CA ASN A 217 3.18 22.68 21.18
C ASN A 217 4.19 22.36 20.06
N ARG A 218 3.83 22.60 18.79
CA ARG A 218 4.67 22.35 17.60
C ARG A 218 5.25 20.92 17.56
N HIS A 219 4.48 19.93 17.99
CA HIS A 219 4.96 18.55 18.11
C HIS A 219 5.47 17.98 16.77
N LEU A 220 4.84 18.36 15.65
CA LEU A 220 5.29 17.99 14.30
C LEU A 220 6.73 18.44 14.01
N ALA A 221 7.17 19.58 14.56
CA ALA A 221 8.52 20.11 14.33
C ALA A 221 9.64 19.22 14.88
N ARG A 222 9.33 18.22 15.71
CA ARG A 222 10.30 17.21 16.15
C ARG A 222 10.69 16.25 15.03
N MET A 223 9.82 16.09 14.02
CA MET A 223 10.02 15.17 12.89
C MET A 223 10.32 15.89 11.56
N LEU A 224 10.15 17.22 11.48
CA LEU A 224 10.65 18.05 10.37
C LEU A 224 12.17 18.26 10.51
#